data_AF-A0A7Y0BDU1-F1
#
_entry.id   AF-A0A7Y0BDU1-F1
#
_cell.length_a   1.000
_cell.length_b   1.000
_cell.length_c   1.000
_cell.angle_alpha   90.00
_cell.angle_beta   90.00
_cell.angle_gamma   90.00
#
_symmetry.space_group_name_H-M   'P 1'
#
loop_
_entity.id
_entity.type
_entity.pdbx_description
1 polymer ?
#
loop_
_entity_poly.entity_id
_entity_poly.type
_entity_poly.pdbx_seq_one_letter_code
_entity_poly.pdbx_strand_id
1 'polypeptide(L)'
;MEWLISLAPVLTPLFGLIGVLGGGWMVHRQSKRKNDTDERLANSASLVASVEAVTTGFTQLLEQQRETNAKTLERVTTLENRVERLEEEQRQWRRWKAAAVEYIHQLRALVVKLYESPAPPPPAEIAEDLDDTAG
;
A
#
# COMPACT_ATOMS: atom_id res chain seq x y z
N MET A 1 -91.26 -17.08 23.81
CA MET A 1 -90.26 -16.29 23.06
C MET A 1 -89.70 -15.12 23.89
N GLU A 2 -89.57 -15.24 25.22
CA GLU A 2 -89.07 -14.14 26.08
C GLU A 2 -87.64 -14.40 26.61
N TRP A 3 -87.18 -15.65 26.65
CA TRP A 3 -85.81 -16.01 27.06
C TRP A 3 -84.74 -15.44 26.10
N LEU A 4 -84.94 -15.51 24.79
CA LEU A 4 -83.95 -15.04 23.81
C LEU A 4 -83.70 -13.52 23.87
N ILE A 5 -84.68 -12.73 24.32
CA ILE A 5 -84.56 -11.28 24.49
C ILE A 5 -83.84 -10.95 25.81
N SER A 6 -84.00 -11.79 26.84
CA SER A 6 -83.31 -11.63 28.13
C SER A 6 -81.81 -11.98 28.10
N LEU A 7 -81.34 -12.73 27.09
CA LEU A 7 -79.91 -13.05 26.91
C LEU A 7 -79.19 -12.13 25.91
N ALA A 8 -79.94 -11.30 25.18
CA ALA A 8 -79.40 -10.35 24.21
C ALA A 8 -78.31 -9.41 24.78
N PRO A 9 -78.44 -8.78 25.97
CA PRO A 9 -77.41 -7.86 26.47
C PRO A 9 -76.13 -8.56 26.94
N VAL A 10 -76.13 -9.89 27.08
CA VAL A 10 -74.95 -10.67 27.49
C VAL A 10 -74.21 -11.23 26.27
N LEU A 11 -74.92 -11.55 25.18
CA LEU A 11 -74.32 -12.08 23.96
C LEU A 11 -73.57 -11.01 23.15
N THR A 12 -74.09 -9.78 23.04
CA THR A 12 -73.42 -8.69 22.31
C THR A 12 -71.99 -8.37 22.81
N PRO A 13 -71.73 -8.22 24.13
CA PRO A 13 -70.37 -8.00 24.61
C PRO A 13 -69.49 -9.24 24.49
N LEU A 14 -70.05 -10.45 24.56
CA LEU A 14 -69.30 -11.69 24.36
C LEU A 14 -68.77 -11.81 22.92
N PHE A 15 -69.61 -11.52 21.92
CA PHE A 15 -69.19 -11.50 20.51
C PHE A 15 -68.23 -10.34 20.20
N GLY A 16 -68.41 -9.18 20.83
CA GLY A 16 -67.45 -8.07 20.75
C GLY A 16 -66.07 -8.45 21.30
N LEU A 17 -66.02 -9.09 22.47
CA LEU A 17 -64.78 -9.57 23.08
C LEU A 17 -64.11 -10.67 22.25
N ILE A 18 -64.88 -11.63 21.74
CA ILE A 18 -64.35 -12.69 20.85
C ILE A 18 -63.81 -12.09 19.55
N GLY A 19 -64.47 -11.07 18.99
CA GLY A 19 -64.02 -10.36 17.79
C GLY A 19 -62.70 -9.62 18.00
N VAL A 20 -62.56 -8.90 19.12
CA VAL A 20 -61.31 -8.17 19.45
C VAL A 20 -60.16 -9.15 19.74
N LEU A 21 -60.42 -10.22 20.48
CA LEU A 21 -59.42 -11.25 20.77
C LEU A 21 -59.00 -12.01 19.50
N GLY A 22 -59.95 -12.37 18.64
CA GLY A 22 -59.68 -13.01 17.36
C GLY A 22 -58.92 -12.11 16.39
N GLY A 23 -59.30 -10.84 16.29
CA GLY A 23 -58.61 -9.83 15.49
C GLY A 23 -57.18 -9.58 15.99
N GLY A 24 -57.00 -9.44 17.31
CA GLY A 24 -55.68 -9.32 17.94
C GLY A 24 -54.77 -10.52 17.66
N TRP A 25 -55.30 -11.74 17.73
CA TRP A 25 -54.56 -12.95 17.39
C TRP A 25 -54.15 -13.01 15.92
N MET A 26 -55.04 -12.63 15.01
CA MET A 26 -54.75 -12.61 13.57
C MET A 26 -53.65 -11.59 13.22
N VAL A 27 -53.74 -10.39 13.80
CA VAL A 27 -52.69 -9.36 13.66
C VAL A 27 -51.37 -9.83 14.26
N HIS A 28 -51.39 -10.44 15.44
CA HIS A 28 -50.19 -10.98 16.07
C HIS A 28 -49.53 -12.06 15.19
N ARG A 29 -50.31 -12.98 14.63
CA ARG A 29 -49.79 -14.03 13.74
C ARG A 29 -49.24 -13.46 12.43
N GLN A 30 -49.90 -12.44 11.87
CA GLN A 30 -49.43 -11.77 10.67
C GLN A 30 -48.14 -10.97 10.93
N SER A 31 -48.08 -10.24 12.05
CA SER A 31 -46.88 -9.51 12.46
C SER A 31 -45.71 -10.46 12.72
N LYS A 32 -45.93 -11.60 13.39
CA LYS A 32 -44.88 -12.59 13.63
C LYS A 32 -44.28 -13.13 12.31
N ARG A 33 -45.13 -13.46 11.34
CA ARG A 33 -44.67 -13.91 10.01
C ARG A 33 -43.89 -12.83 9.24
N LYS A 34 -44.32 -11.55 9.34
CA LYS A 34 -43.62 -10.43 8.71
C LYS A 34 -42.25 -10.16 9.36
N ASN A 35 -42.18 -10.20 10.69
CA ASN A 35 -40.93 -10.01 11.40
C ASN A 35 -39.90 -11.11 11.05
N ASP A 36 -40.33 -12.38 10.98
CA ASP A 36 -39.44 -13.48 10.57
C ASP A 36 -38.92 -13.32 9.13
N THR A 37 -39.74 -12.80 8.20
CA THR A 37 -39.30 -12.53 6.83
C THR A 37 -38.37 -11.33 6.74
N ASP A 38 -38.65 -10.27 7.49
CA ASP A 38 -37.84 -9.05 7.50
C ASP A 38 -36.47 -9.31 8.12
N GLU A 39 -36.40 -10.16 9.17
CA GLU A 39 -35.13 -10.58 9.78
C GLU A 39 -34.27 -11.38 8.79
N ARG A 40 -34.88 -12.29 8.00
CA ARG A 40 -34.16 -13.03 6.96
C ARG A 40 -33.68 -12.12 5.84
N LEU A 41 -34.50 -11.16 5.41
CA LEU A 41 -34.14 -10.19 4.38
C LEU A 41 -33.00 -9.30 4.88
N ALA A 42 -33.09 -8.78 6.11
CA ALA A 42 -32.03 -7.99 6.73
C ALA A 42 -30.70 -8.76 6.83
N ASN A 43 -30.75 -10.02 7.29
CA ASN A 43 -29.57 -10.86 7.36
C ASN A 43 -28.97 -11.12 5.97
N SER A 44 -29.80 -11.44 4.97
CA SER A 44 -29.32 -11.65 3.60
C SER A 44 -28.72 -10.38 2.99
N ALA A 45 -29.31 -9.21 3.23
CA ALA A 45 -28.79 -7.93 2.79
C ALA A 45 -27.45 -7.62 3.46
N SER A 46 -27.30 -7.89 4.77
CA SER A 46 -26.02 -7.70 5.47
C SER A 46 -24.92 -8.62 4.94
N LEU A 47 -25.26 -9.87 4.59
CA LEU A 47 -24.31 -10.82 4.03
C LEU A 47 -23.85 -10.36 2.64
N VAL A 48 -24.76 -9.95 1.78
CA VAL A 48 -24.43 -9.41 0.45
C VAL A 48 -23.55 -8.17 0.59
N ALA A 49 -23.91 -7.22 1.47
CA ALA A 49 -23.10 -6.02 1.71
C ALA A 49 -21.70 -6.36 2.23
N SER A 50 -21.56 -7.37 3.11
CA SER A 50 -20.25 -7.81 3.60
C SER A 50 -19.40 -8.44 2.51
N VAL A 51 -20.00 -9.25 1.62
CA VAL A 51 -19.29 -9.88 0.50
C VAL A 51 -18.88 -8.84 -0.53
N GLU A 52 -19.74 -7.87 -0.81
CA GLU A 52 -19.43 -6.74 -1.68
C GLU A 52 -18.26 -5.93 -1.12
N ALA A 53 -18.32 -5.55 0.17
CA ALA A 53 -17.25 -4.82 0.84
C ALA A 53 -15.91 -5.57 0.81
N VAL A 54 -15.92 -6.88 1.04
CA VAL A 54 -14.71 -7.72 0.97
C VAL A 54 -14.18 -7.77 -0.46
N THR A 55 -15.05 -7.91 -1.45
CA THR A 55 -14.66 -7.95 -2.87
C THR A 55 -14.03 -6.63 -3.29
N THR A 56 -14.69 -5.50 -2.99
CA THR A 56 -14.15 -4.16 -3.25
C THR A 56 -12.81 -3.94 -2.54
N GLY A 57 -12.69 -4.39 -1.29
CA GLY A 57 -11.44 -4.31 -0.53
C GLY A 57 -10.31 -5.11 -1.17
N PHE A 58 -10.57 -6.35 -1.62
CA PHE A 58 -9.57 -7.15 -2.34
C PHE A 58 -9.18 -6.53 -3.69
N THR A 59 -10.14 -6.00 -4.44
CA THR A 59 -9.84 -5.29 -5.69
C THR A 59 -8.96 -4.07 -5.45
N GLN A 60 -9.25 -3.29 -4.41
CA GLN A 60 -8.45 -2.13 -4.06
C GLN A 60 -7.03 -2.52 -3.60
N LEU A 61 -6.89 -3.58 -2.81
CA LEU A 61 -5.59 -4.10 -2.39
C LEU A 61 -4.76 -4.61 -3.57
N LEU A 62 -5.38 -5.31 -4.51
CA LEU A 62 -4.70 -5.78 -5.73
C LEU A 62 -4.23 -4.61 -6.59
N GLU A 63 -5.04 -3.57 -6.72
CA GLU A 63 -4.65 -2.38 -7.48
C GLU A 63 -3.51 -1.63 -6.78
N GLN A 64 -3.59 -1.46 -5.46
CA GLN A 64 -2.53 -0.86 -4.67
C GLN A 64 -1.23 -1.67 -4.73
N GLN A 65 -1.32 -3.01 -4.74
CA GLN A 65 -0.15 -3.89 -4.90
C GLN A 65 0.49 -3.72 -6.29
N ARG A 66 -0.31 -3.58 -7.35
CA ARG A 66 0.19 -3.32 -8.70
C ARG A 66 0.92 -1.99 -8.79
N GLU A 67 0.33 -0.92 -8.26
CA GLU A 67 0.95 0.40 -8.25
C GLU A 67 2.26 0.44 -7.45
N THR A 68 2.28 -0.18 -6.28
CA THR A 68 3.47 -0.21 -5.41
C THR A 68 4.59 -1.04 -6.04
N ASN A 69 4.26 -2.17 -6.66
CA ASN A 69 5.23 -2.95 -7.43
C ASN A 69 5.78 -2.17 -8.63
N ALA A 70 4.92 -1.49 -9.40
CA ALA A 70 5.37 -0.67 -10.53
C ALA A 70 6.32 0.45 -10.09
N LYS A 71 5.99 1.18 -9.01
CA LYS A 71 6.86 2.21 -8.43
C LYS A 71 8.17 1.65 -7.91
N THR A 72 8.17 0.43 -7.38
CA THR A 72 9.40 -0.20 -6.87
C THR A 72 10.31 -0.60 -8.01
N LEU A 73 9.76 -1.19 -9.08
CA LEU A 73 10.52 -1.50 -10.29
C LEU A 73 11.14 -0.24 -10.92
N GLU A 74 10.37 0.84 -11.01
CA GLU A 74 10.88 2.13 -11.52
C GLU A 74 12.02 2.71 -10.67
N ARG A 75 11.92 2.59 -9.33
CA ARG A 75 13.00 3.02 -8.43
C ARG A 75 14.24 2.17 -8.58
N VAL A 76 14.08 0.85 -8.71
CA VAL A 76 15.20 -0.08 -8.92
C VAL A 76 15.92 0.25 -10.22
N THR A 77 15.20 0.40 -11.34
CA THR A 77 15.83 0.74 -12.64
C THR A 77 16.52 2.10 -12.59
N THR A 78 15.94 3.09 -11.88
CA THR A 78 16.58 4.40 -11.69
C THR A 78 17.87 4.29 -10.88
N LEU A 79 17.89 3.45 -9.84
CA LEU A 79 19.07 3.23 -9.02
C LEU A 79 20.14 2.47 -9.80
N GLU A 80 19.79 1.44 -10.56
CA GLU A 80 20.71 0.70 -11.43
C GLU A 80 21.39 1.63 -12.44
N ASN A 81 20.62 2.49 -13.13
CA ASN A 81 21.18 3.48 -14.06
C ASN A 81 22.13 4.48 -13.38
N ARG A 82 21.83 4.88 -12.13
CA ARG A 82 22.70 5.77 -11.36
C ARG A 82 23.99 5.08 -10.92
N VAL A 83 23.90 3.80 -10.52
CA VAL A 83 25.06 2.99 -10.15
C VAL A 83 25.96 2.80 -11.36
N GLU A 84 25.40 2.41 -12.51
CA GLU A 84 26.17 2.27 -13.76
C GLU A 84 26.90 3.57 -14.12
N ARG A 85 26.20 4.71 -14.06
CA ARG A 85 26.82 6.02 -14.30
C ARG A 85 27.95 6.34 -13.32
N LEU A 86 27.75 6.07 -12.03
CA LEU A 86 28.79 6.30 -11.02
C LEU A 86 30.00 5.38 -11.21
N GLU A 87 29.79 4.13 -11.62
CA GLU A 87 30.88 3.22 -11.96
C GLU A 87 31.66 3.69 -13.18
N GLU A 88 30.98 4.19 -14.21
CA GLU A 88 31.60 4.79 -15.38
C GLU A 88 32.42 6.04 -15.01
N GLU A 89 31.85 6.95 -14.22
CA GLU A 89 32.55 8.13 -13.70
C GLU A 89 33.78 7.71 -12.90
N GLN A 90 33.70 6.70 -12.04
CA GLN A 90 34.86 6.18 -11.31
C GLN A 90 35.93 5.56 -12.22
N ARG A 91 35.54 4.85 -13.28
CA ARG A 91 36.49 4.33 -14.28
C ARG A 91 37.20 5.48 -14.99
N GLN A 92 36.46 6.52 -15.39
CA GLN A 92 37.03 7.72 -16.00
C GLN A 92 37.98 8.44 -15.03
N TRP A 93 37.56 8.62 -13.78
CA TRP A 93 38.38 9.21 -12.72
C TRP A 93 39.67 8.41 -12.48
N ARG A 94 39.63 7.08 -12.45
CA ARG A 94 40.84 6.25 -12.33
C ARG A 94 41.79 6.45 -13.50
N ARG A 95 41.28 6.50 -14.73
CA ARG A 95 42.10 6.77 -15.93
C ARG A 95 42.70 8.16 -15.90
N TRP A 96 41.91 9.17 -15.53
CA TRP A 96 42.37 10.54 -15.38
C TRP A 96 43.41 10.69 -14.27
N LYS A 97 43.20 10.04 -13.12
CA LYS A 97 44.16 10.04 -12.01
C LYS A 97 45.48 9.42 -12.46
N ALA A 98 45.46 8.26 -13.11
CA ALA A 98 46.67 7.62 -13.63
C ALA A 98 47.42 8.52 -14.64
N ALA A 99 46.71 9.11 -15.59
CA ALA A 99 47.30 10.03 -16.57
C ALA A 99 47.89 11.29 -15.93
N ALA A 100 47.21 11.85 -14.91
CA ALA A 100 47.69 13.01 -14.17
C ALA A 100 48.96 12.69 -13.36
N VAL A 101 48.99 11.53 -12.69
CA VAL A 101 50.17 11.03 -11.96
C VAL A 101 51.36 10.86 -12.92
N GLU A 102 51.14 10.22 -14.07
CA GLU A 102 52.18 10.05 -15.09
C GLU A 102 52.71 11.40 -15.60
N TYR A 103 51.82 12.36 -15.87
CA TYR A 103 52.20 13.71 -16.30
C TYR A 103 53.04 14.44 -15.24
N ILE A 104 52.69 14.30 -13.95
CA ILE A 104 53.46 14.87 -12.84
C ILE A 104 54.86 14.24 -12.78
N HIS A 105 55.00 12.94 -12.97
CA HIS A 105 56.31 12.29 -13.05
C HIS A 105 57.16 12.83 -14.21
N GLN A 106 56.56 12.96 -15.40
CA GLN A 106 57.26 13.53 -16.56
C GLN A 106 57.73 14.97 -16.29
N LEU A 107 56.88 15.79 -15.67
CA LEU A 107 57.25 17.16 -15.26
C LEU A 107 58.38 17.18 -14.24
N ARG A 108 58.33 16.33 -13.19
CA ARG A 108 59.42 16.25 -12.20
C ARG A 108 60.72 15.82 -12.85
N ALA A 109 60.69 14.85 -13.76
CA ALA A 109 61.87 14.40 -14.50
C ALA A 109 62.47 15.52 -15.37
N LEU A 110 61.63 16.34 -16.02
CA LEU A 110 62.08 17.50 -16.78
C LEU A 110 62.70 18.59 -15.89
N VAL A 111 62.11 18.86 -14.73
CA VAL A 111 62.64 19.85 -13.77
C VAL A 111 64.02 19.44 -13.26
N VAL A 112 64.21 18.16 -12.89
CA VAL A 112 65.53 17.64 -12.48
C VAL A 112 66.56 17.82 -13.60
N LYS A 113 66.20 17.50 -14.84
CA LYS A 113 67.09 17.66 -16.01
C LYS A 113 67.44 19.13 -16.29
N LEU A 114 66.50 20.05 -16.11
CA LEU A 114 66.71 21.45 -16.47
C LEU A 114 67.49 22.24 -15.42
N TYR A 115 67.30 21.92 -14.14
CA TYR A 115 67.87 22.69 -13.03
C TYR A 115 69.01 21.99 -12.29
N GLU A 116 69.39 20.76 -12.68
CA GLU A 116 70.41 19.92 -12.01
C GLU A 116 70.23 19.83 -10.48
N SER A 117 69.02 20.08 -10.01
CA SER A 117 68.63 20.18 -8.61
C SER A 117 67.51 19.18 -8.34
N PRO A 118 67.48 18.54 -7.16
CA PRO A 118 66.41 17.59 -6.84
C PRO A 118 65.04 18.28 -6.93
N ALA A 119 64.09 17.64 -7.61
CA ALA A 119 62.73 18.16 -7.73
C ALA A 119 62.11 18.34 -6.34
N PRO A 120 61.30 19.41 -6.13
CA PRO A 120 60.66 19.65 -4.85
C PRO A 120 59.81 18.43 -4.43
N PRO A 121 59.70 18.17 -3.11
CA PRO A 121 58.90 17.07 -2.61
C PRO A 121 57.44 17.28 -2.98
N PRO A 122 56.72 16.20 -3.35
CA PRO A 122 55.31 16.32 -3.68
C PRO A 122 54.47 16.66 -2.43
N PRO A 123 53.30 17.31 -2.62
CA PRO A 123 52.30 17.50 -1.56
C PRO A 123 51.86 16.17 -0.94
N ALA A 124 51.48 16.19 0.34
CA ALA A 124 51.15 15.00 1.11
C ALA A 124 49.99 14.19 0.51
N GLU A 125 49.03 14.85 -0.14
CA GLU A 125 47.83 14.23 -0.72
C GLU A 125 48.13 13.37 -1.95
N ILE A 126 49.27 13.58 -2.61
CA ILE A 126 49.68 12.84 -3.82
C ILE A 126 51.03 12.12 -3.64
N ALA A 127 51.68 12.29 -2.49
CA ALA A 127 52.97 11.70 -2.22
C ALA A 127 52.92 10.17 -2.29
N GLU A 128 51.90 9.55 -1.68
CA GLU A 128 51.69 8.10 -1.70
C GLU A 128 51.51 7.56 -3.12
N ASP A 129 50.70 8.22 -3.95
CA ASP A 129 50.46 7.82 -5.34
C ASP A 129 51.71 7.96 -6.25
N LEU A 130 52.66 8.83 -5.88
CA LEU A 130 53.89 9.09 -6.63
C LEU A 130 55.06 8.20 -6.16
N ASP A 131 55.01 7.66 -4.95
CA ASP A 131 56.07 6.81 -4.40
C ASP A 131 55.87 5.33 -4.79
N ASP A 132 54.62 4.88 -5.00
CA ASP A 132 54.25 3.48 -5.29
C ASP A 132 54.73 2.91 -6.65
N THR A 133 55.19 3.74 -7.58
CA THR A 133 55.66 3.30 -8.91
C THR A 133 57.19 3.28 -9.07
N ALA A 134 57.94 3.57 -8.00
CA ALA A 134 59.41 3.60 -7.98
C ALA A 134 60.08 2.32 -7.44
N GLY A 135 59.33 1.21 -7.32
CA GLY A 135 59.86 -0.14 -7.04
C GLY A 135 59.95 -0.99 -8.30
#